data_AF-A0A1I6NRM2-F1
#
_entry.id   AF-A0A1I6NRM2-F1
#
_cell.length_a   1.000
_cell.length_b   1.000
_cell.length_c   1.000
_cell.angle_alpha   90.00
_cell.angle_beta   90.00
_cell.angle_gamma   90.00
#
_symmetry.space_group_name_H-M   'P 1'
#
loop_
_entity.id
_entity.type
_entity.pdbx_description
1 polymer ?
#
loop_
_entity_poly.entity_id
_entity_poly.type
_entity_poly.pdbx_seq_one_letter_code
_entity_poly.pdbx_strand_id
1 'polypeptide(L)'
;MNGYELSRNWFDFCFENPELIKPNHTAIYFFAIEHCNRLGWKEKFGLPSSMTMEAIGIKSYNTYIKTLRDLVEWGFIEMIEISKNQYSSNIIALSNFDKALDKALDKALVKNGICSIKKSESTVQSTGESTGESTVQSTGESIDSINKQINHEPIKQGNVEKTPHQILKDDLIFWEQFQMKFKNSISEFEKMLMMYDLKVEEEALDYVPKVLQARLQRFAINWQSIEQKELNKNGNKQPTINRQTAATIVSNSEGWEIE
;
A
#
# COMPACT_ATOMS: atom_id res chain seq x y z
N MET A 1 -25.31 -6.02 -21.94
CA MET A 1 -24.02 -5.69 -21.33
C MET A 1 -22.93 -6.18 -22.26
N ASN A 2 -22.16 -5.26 -22.85
CA ASN A 2 -21.05 -5.60 -23.74
C ASN A 2 -19.71 -5.24 -23.08
N GLY A 3 -18.67 -6.04 -23.29
CA GLY A 3 -17.33 -5.78 -22.76
C GLY A 3 -16.76 -4.41 -23.18
N TYR A 4 -17.16 -3.89 -24.34
CA TYR A 4 -16.79 -2.55 -24.81
C TYR A 4 -17.47 -1.41 -24.03
N GLU A 5 -18.72 -1.59 -23.62
CA GLU A 5 -19.43 -0.60 -22.79
C GLU A 5 -18.77 -0.52 -21.41
N LEU A 6 -18.43 -1.69 -20.84
CA LEU A 6 -17.74 -1.78 -19.55
C LEU A 6 -16.36 -1.16 -19.58
N SER A 7 -15.59 -1.39 -20.65
CA SER A 7 -14.28 -0.80 -20.80
C SER A 7 -14.35 0.72 -20.96
N ARG A 8 -15.34 1.24 -21.70
CA ARG A 8 -15.58 2.69 -21.79
C ARG A 8 -15.88 3.30 -20.43
N ASN A 9 -16.85 2.75 -19.70
CA ASN A 9 -17.22 3.24 -18.38
C ASN A 9 -16.04 3.18 -17.40
N TRP A 10 -15.21 2.13 -17.49
CA TRP A 10 -13.99 2.01 -16.69
C TRP A 10 -12.98 3.11 -17.01
N PHE A 11 -12.69 3.35 -18.29
CA PHE A 11 -11.71 4.37 -18.66
C PHE A 11 -12.23 5.80 -18.44
N ASP A 12 -13.52 6.05 -18.58
CA ASP A 12 -14.14 7.33 -18.21
C ASP A 12 -13.92 7.61 -16.72
N PHE A 13 -14.16 6.63 -15.86
CA PHE A 13 -13.82 6.73 -14.43
C PHE A 13 -12.31 6.91 -14.19
N CYS A 14 -11.46 6.28 -15.01
CA CYS A 14 -10.01 6.46 -14.92
C CYS A 14 -9.55 7.89 -15.23
N PHE A 15 -10.15 8.52 -16.22
CA PHE A 15 -9.82 9.89 -16.59
C PHE A 15 -10.28 10.90 -15.53
N GLU A 16 -11.39 10.61 -14.85
CA GLU A 16 -11.89 11.45 -13.76
C GLU A 16 -11.11 11.27 -12.46
N ASN A 17 -10.55 10.08 -12.21
CA ASN A 17 -9.92 9.71 -10.93
C ASN A 17 -8.53 9.06 -11.08
N PRO A 18 -7.54 9.75 -11.70
CA PRO A 18 -6.23 9.15 -11.98
C PRO A 18 -5.42 8.77 -10.73
N GLU A 19 -5.64 9.45 -9.60
CA GLU A 19 -4.88 9.23 -8.36
C GLU A 19 -5.35 7.99 -7.57
N LEU A 20 -6.61 7.57 -7.76
CA LEU A 20 -7.18 6.42 -7.06
C LEU A 20 -6.77 5.09 -7.71
N ILE A 21 -6.47 5.13 -9.00
CA ILE A 21 -6.37 3.92 -9.83
C ILE A 21 -4.92 3.50 -9.99
N LYS A 22 -4.75 2.19 -10.03
CA LYS A 22 -3.48 1.50 -10.22
C LYS A 22 -3.66 0.46 -11.33
N PRO A 23 -2.60 0.09 -12.06
CA PRO A 23 -2.68 -0.91 -13.12
C PRO A 23 -3.34 -2.23 -12.67
N ASN A 24 -3.16 -2.62 -11.41
CA ASN A 24 -3.77 -3.82 -10.84
C ASN A 24 -5.30 -3.80 -10.84
N HIS A 25 -5.94 -2.63 -10.67
CA HIS A 25 -7.39 -2.51 -10.71
C HIS A 25 -7.91 -2.82 -12.12
N THR A 26 -7.29 -2.21 -13.14
CA THR A 26 -7.59 -2.49 -14.55
C THR A 26 -7.40 -3.97 -14.85
N ALA A 27 -6.29 -4.57 -14.42
CA ALA A 27 -6.00 -5.98 -14.68
C ALA A 27 -7.06 -6.92 -14.08
N ILE A 28 -7.47 -6.70 -12.83
CA ILE A 28 -8.51 -7.52 -12.18
C ILE A 28 -9.86 -7.32 -12.86
N TYR A 29 -10.23 -6.08 -13.16
CA TYR A 29 -11.52 -5.77 -13.78
C TYR A 29 -11.64 -6.38 -15.17
N PHE A 30 -10.62 -6.21 -16.03
CA PHE A 30 -10.62 -6.80 -17.37
C PHE A 30 -10.53 -8.33 -17.34
N PHE A 31 -9.81 -8.91 -16.37
CA PHE A 31 -9.83 -10.35 -16.19
C PHE A 31 -11.22 -10.85 -15.78
N ALA A 32 -11.95 -10.12 -14.94
CA ALA A 32 -13.33 -10.48 -14.59
C ALA A 32 -14.28 -10.40 -15.80
N ILE A 33 -14.12 -9.40 -16.68
CA ILE A 33 -14.86 -9.31 -17.95
C ILE A 33 -14.53 -10.50 -18.84
N GLU A 34 -13.25 -10.82 -19.02
CA GLU A 34 -12.82 -11.96 -19.84
C GLU A 34 -13.33 -13.29 -19.27
N HIS A 35 -13.31 -13.44 -17.95
CA HIS A 35 -13.86 -14.62 -17.29
C HIS A 35 -15.38 -14.72 -17.51
N CYS A 36 -16.09 -13.61 -17.45
CA CYS A 36 -17.52 -13.54 -17.75
C CYS A 36 -17.82 -13.89 -19.22
N ASN A 37 -17.00 -13.39 -20.16
CA ASN A 37 -17.09 -13.74 -21.58
C ASN A 37 -16.97 -15.25 -21.79
N ARG A 38 -15.98 -15.89 -21.17
CA ARG A 38 -15.75 -17.35 -21.26
C ARG A 38 -16.88 -18.17 -20.65
N LEU A 39 -17.57 -17.62 -19.65
CA LEU A 39 -18.72 -18.26 -18.99
C LEU A 39 -20.06 -17.99 -19.69
N GLY A 40 -20.06 -17.20 -20.77
CA GLY A 40 -21.27 -16.88 -21.54
C GLY A 40 -22.16 -15.83 -20.87
N TRP A 41 -21.57 -14.81 -20.23
CA TRP A 41 -22.31 -13.67 -19.65
C TRP A 41 -23.33 -14.08 -18.58
N LYS A 42 -22.93 -14.96 -17.67
CA LYS A 42 -23.74 -15.30 -16.49
C LYS A 42 -23.86 -14.08 -15.58
N GLU A 43 -25.06 -13.84 -15.05
CA GLU A 43 -25.33 -12.76 -14.09
C GLU A 43 -24.43 -12.85 -12.86
N LYS A 44 -24.16 -14.08 -12.39
CA LYS A 44 -23.33 -14.37 -11.21
C LYS A 44 -22.33 -15.44 -11.59
N PHE A 45 -21.07 -15.23 -11.25
CA PHE A 45 -20.03 -16.19 -11.52
C PHE A 45 -18.96 -16.22 -10.43
N GLY A 46 -18.28 -17.35 -10.34
CA GLY A 46 -17.12 -17.50 -9.45
C GLY A 46 -15.91 -16.80 -10.05
N LEU A 47 -15.22 -15.98 -9.25
CA LEU A 47 -13.92 -15.43 -9.55
C LEU A 47 -12.88 -16.06 -8.60
N PRO A 48 -12.21 -17.16 -9.02
CA PRO A 48 -11.23 -17.82 -8.18
C PRO A 48 -10.00 -16.93 -7.98
N SER A 49 -9.65 -16.63 -6.72
CA SER A 49 -8.56 -15.69 -6.40
C SER A 49 -7.21 -16.19 -6.90
N SER A 50 -6.87 -17.47 -6.71
CA SER A 50 -5.59 -18.04 -7.15
C SER A 50 -5.43 -17.97 -8.67
N MET A 51 -6.48 -18.36 -9.42
CA MET A 51 -6.48 -18.28 -10.89
C MET A 51 -6.34 -16.83 -11.37
N THR A 52 -7.09 -15.92 -10.75
CA THR A 52 -7.05 -14.50 -11.11
C THR A 52 -5.65 -13.93 -10.90
N MET A 53 -5.07 -14.18 -9.71
CA MET A 53 -3.74 -13.72 -9.33
C MET A 53 -2.65 -14.26 -10.27
N GLU A 54 -2.72 -15.54 -10.63
CA GLU A 54 -1.79 -16.18 -11.57
C GLU A 54 -1.91 -15.57 -12.98
N ALA A 55 -3.14 -15.40 -13.48
CA ALA A 55 -3.39 -14.87 -14.82
C ALA A 55 -2.90 -13.41 -15.00
N ILE A 56 -3.07 -12.57 -13.98
CA ILE A 56 -2.70 -11.15 -14.02
C ILE A 56 -1.28 -10.87 -13.49
N GLY A 57 -0.64 -11.86 -12.86
CA GLY A 57 0.69 -11.72 -12.27
C GLY A 57 0.75 -11.03 -10.90
N ILE A 58 -0.33 -11.03 -10.10
CA ILE A 58 -0.30 -10.53 -8.72
C ILE A 58 0.21 -11.63 -7.78
N LYS A 59 1.38 -11.39 -7.16
CA LYS A 59 1.99 -12.35 -6.22
C LYS A 59 1.39 -12.33 -4.81
N SER A 60 0.82 -11.20 -4.39
CA SER A 60 0.35 -11.01 -3.01
C SER A 60 -1.18 -11.00 -2.94
N TYR A 61 -1.73 -11.91 -2.14
CA TYR A 61 -3.17 -11.96 -1.87
C TYR A 61 -3.68 -10.66 -1.25
N ASN A 62 -2.89 -10.03 -0.37
CA ASN A 62 -3.23 -8.76 0.25
C ASN A 62 -3.40 -7.63 -0.78
N THR A 63 -2.60 -7.64 -1.85
CA THR A 63 -2.76 -6.67 -2.94
C THR A 63 -4.04 -6.97 -3.71
N TYR A 64 -4.24 -8.23 -4.11
CA TYR A 64 -5.44 -8.66 -4.84
C TYR A 64 -6.74 -8.30 -4.11
N ILE A 65 -6.85 -8.63 -2.82
CA ILE A 65 -8.09 -8.41 -2.06
C ILE A 65 -8.35 -6.93 -1.80
N LYS A 66 -7.31 -6.10 -1.65
CA LYS A 66 -7.45 -4.64 -1.56
C LYS A 66 -8.02 -4.09 -2.86
N THR A 67 -7.36 -4.38 -3.98
CA THR A 67 -7.79 -3.92 -5.30
C THR A 67 -9.18 -4.43 -5.68
N LEU A 68 -9.55 -5.65 -5.28
CA LEU A 68 -10.89 -6.18 -5.50
C LEU A 68 -11.94 -5.43 -4.66
N ARG A 69 -11.63 -5.11 -3.40
CA ARG A 69 -12.53 -4.32 -2.54
C ARG A 69 -12.72 -2.91 -3.08
N ASP A 70 -11.66 -2.28 -3.58
CA ASP A 70 -11.73 -0.95 -4.18
C ASP A 70 -12.69 -0.96 -5.40
N LEU A 71 -12.59 -1.99 -6.26
CA LEU A 71 -13.53 -2.19 -7.39
C LEU A 71 -14.98 -2.41 -6.95
N VAL A 72 -15.19 -3.07 -5.80
CA VAL A 72 -16.51 -3.28 -5.22
C VAL A 72 -17.07 -1.97 -4.64
N GLU A 73 -16.24 -1.19 -3.96
CA GLU A 73 -16.61 0.11 -3.39
C GLU A 73 -16.99 1.12 -4.48
N TRP A 74 -16.29 1.12 -5.61
CA TRP A 74 -16.64 1.95 -6.76
C TRP A 74 -17.91 1.47 -7.47
N GLY A 75 -18.35 0.24 -7.21
CA GLY A 75 -19.58 -0.32 -7.80
C GLY A 75 -19.40 -0.88 -9.20
N PHE A 76 -18.16 -1.17 -9.63
CA PHE A 76 -17.89 -1.90 -10.89
C PHE A 76 -18.14 -3.39 -10.74
N ILE A 77 -17.90 -3.94 -9.55
CA ILE A 77 -18.10 -5.34 -9.21
C ILE A 77 -19.04 -5.42 -8.01
N GLU A 78 -20.03 -6.29 -8.06
CA GLU A 78 -20.87 -6.59 -6.92
C GLU A 78 -20.39 -7.90 -6.27
N MET A 79 -20.10 -7.85 -4.97
CA MET A 79 -19.71 -9.03 -4.18
C MET A 79 -20.94 -9.70 -3.61
N ILE A 80 -21.27 -10.90 -4.12
CA ILE A 80 -22.47 -11.65 -3.71
C ILE A 80 -22.14 -12.62 -2.58
N GLU A 81 -21.07 -13.40 -2.75
CA GLU A 81 -20.60 -14.33 -1.73
C GLU A 81 -19.08 -14.24 -1.63
N ILE A 82 -18.60 -14.08 -0.39
CA ILE A 82 -17.17 -14.14 -0.07
C ILE A 82 -16.78 -15.60 0.10
N SER A 83 -15.67 -16.00 -0.52
CA SER A 83 -15.10 -17.33 -0.37
C SER A 83 -14.84 -17.65 1.11
N LYS A 84 -15.36 -18.78 1.59
CA LYS A 84 -15.17 -19.23 2.99
C LYS A 84 -13.76 -19.79 3.21
N ASN A 85 -13.16 -20.35 2.17
CA ASN A 85 -11.82 -20.95 2.20
C ASN A 85 -11.14 -20.87 0.82
N GLN A 86 -9.87 -21.27 0.75
CA GLN A 86 -9.05 -21.24 -0.47
C GLN A 86 -9.54 -22.15 -1.62
N TYR A 87 -10.44 -23.10 -1.35
CA TYR A 87 -11.01 -24.01 -2.33
C TYR A 87 -12.35 -23.52 -2.88
N SER A 88 -12.93 -22.48 -2.27
CA SER A 88 -14.12 -21.80 -2.74
C SER A 88 -13.74 -20.51 -3.48
N SER A 89 -14.48 -20.19 -4.53
CA SER A 89 -14.30 -18.93 -5.26
C SER A 89 -15.23 -17.85 -4.69
N ASN A 90 -14.84 -16.59 -4.82
CA ASN A 90 -15.76 -15.48 -4.54
C ASN A 90 -16.82 -15.44 -5.64
N ILE A 91 -18.09 -15.29 -5.30
CA ILE A 91 -19.16 -15.12 -6.28
C ILE A 91 -19.36 -13.63 -6.50
N ILE A 92 -19.20 -13.20 -7.74
CA ILE A 92 -19.34 -11.80 -8.16
C ILE A 92 -20.35 -11.66 -9.28
N ALA A 93 -20.89 -10.45 -9.40
CA ALA A 93 -21.57 -9.97 -10.59
C ALA A 93 -20.83 -8.73 -11.14
N LEU A 94 -20.82 -8.58 -12.46
CA LEU A 94 -20.41 -7.32 -13.07
C LEU A 94 -21.60 -6.37 -12.99
N SER A 95 -21.37 -5.15 -12.52
CA SER A 95 -22.41 -4.12 -12.45
C SER A 95 -22.35 -3.23 -13.70
N ASN A 96 -23.52 -2.78 -14.16
CA ASN A 96 -23.60 -1.73 -15.16
C ASN A 96 -23.39 -0.39 -14.43
N PHE A 97 -22.19 0.18 -14.55
CA PHE A 97 -21.87 1.46 -13.95
C PHE A 97 -22.61 2.58 -14.71
N ASP A 98 -23.73 3.06 -14.16
CA ASP A 98 -24.65 4.02 -14.81
C ASP A 98 -24.42 5.47 -14.37
N LYS A 99 -23.27 5.77 -13.75
CA LYS A 99 -22.90 7.15 -13.39
C LYS A 99 -22.44 7.90 -14.64
N ALA A 100 -23.43 8.50 -15.31
CA ALA A 100 -23.31 9.62 -16.25
C ALA A 100 -22.61 9.34 -17.59
N LEU A 101 -23.39 8.84 -18.55
CA LEU A 101 -23.03 8.68 -19.95
C LEU A 101 -22.80 10.02 -20.71
N ASP A 102 -23.07 11.19 -20.13
CA ASP A 102 -23.21 12.43 -20.92
C ASP A 102 -22.05 13.45 -20.84
N LYS A 103 -20.92 13.18 -20.13
CA LYS A 103 -19.91 14.25 -19.92
C LYS A 103 -18.43 13.92 -20.17
N ALA A 104 -18.04 12.65 -20.31
CA ALA A 104 -16.63 12.28 -20.36
C ALA A 104 -16.03 12.24 -21.79
N LEU A 105 -16.78 11.73 -22.78
CA LEU A 105 -16.27 11.53 -24.14
C LEU A 105 -15.88 12.84 -24.85
N ASP A 106 -16.66 13.91 -24.62
CA ASP A 106 -16.41 15.21 -25.24
C ASP A 106 -15.16 15.91 -24.70
N LYS A 107 -14.75 15.65 -23.45
CA LYS A 107 -13.60 16.35 -22.84
C LYS A 107 -12.25 15.78 -23.29
N ALA A 108 -12.14 14.46 -23.50
CA ALA A 108 -10.89 13.81 -23.88
C ALA A 108 -10.53 14.08 -25.36
N LEU A 109 -11.51 14.07 -26.26
CA LEU A 109 -11.29 14.40 -27.67
C LEU A 109 -10.90 15.87 -27.87
N VAL A 110 -11.49 16.79 -27.09
CA VAL A 110 -11.16 18.22 -27.17
C VAL A 110 -9.73 18.50 -26.70
N LYS A 111 -9.22 17.79 -25.68
CA LYS A 111 -7.85 18.00 -25.18
C LYS A 111 -6.76 17.52 -26.14
N ASN A 112 -7.01 16.44 -26.90
CA ASN A 112 -6.06 15.93 -27.89
C ASN A 112 -6.23 16.55 -29.29
N GLY A 113 -7.38 17.13 -29.61
CA GLY A 113 -7.65 17.77 -30.90
C GLY A 113 -7.10 19.20 -31.07
N ILE A 114 -6.87 19.93 -29.97
CA ILE A 114 -6.43 21.35 -30.04
C ILE A 114 -4.93 21.49 -30.38
N CYS A 115 -4.11 20.46 -30.13
CA CYS A 115 -2.66 20.53 -30.40
C CYS A 115 -2.30 20.28 -31.89
N SER A 116 -3.21 19.71 -32.68
CA SER A 116 -2.93 19.38 -34.09
C SER A 116 -3.42 20.43 -35.10
N ILE A 117 -4.07 21.51 -34.67
CA ILE A 117 -4.74 22.48 -35.56
C ILE A 117 -4.05 23.86 -35.59
N LYS A 118 -2.97 24.09 -34.83
CA LYS A 118 -2.18 25.33 -34.93
C LYS A 118 -0.90 25.15 -35.75
N LYS A 119 -1.08 24.88 -37.05
CA LYS A 119 -0.13 25.35 -38.08
C LYS A 119 -0.90 25.61 -39.38
N SER A 120 -1.66 26.69 -39.37
CA SER A 120 -2.14 27.31 -40.59
C SER A 120 -0.97 27.97 -41.34
N GLU A 121 -0.97 27.78 -42.66
CA GLU A 121 -0.39 28.64 -43.69
C GLU A 121 1.12 28.56 -43.97
N SER A 122 1.49 27.69 -44.90
CA SER A 122 2.10 28.19 -46.14
C SER A 122 1.83 27.24 -47.31
N THR A 123 1.34 27.84 -48.39
CA THR A 123 1.06 27.33 -49.73
C THR A 123 2.21 26.53 -50.36
N VAL A 124 1.85 25.65 -51.30
CA VAL A 124 2.52 25.26 -52.56
C VAL A 124 2.63 23.74 -52.76
N GLN A 125 2.17 23.33 -53.94
CA GLN A 125 2.07 22.00 -54.55
C GLN A 125 3.40 21.21 -54.57
N SER A 126 3.35 19.88 -54.46
CA SER A 126 3.87 18.96 -55.49
C SER A 126 3.56 17.48 -55.18
N THR A 127 3.18 16.77 -56.23
CA THR A 127 3.06 15.31 -56.37
C THR A 127 4.44 14.63 -56.27
N GLY A 128 4.51 13.40 -55.75
CA GLY A 128 5.67 12.51 -55.89
C GLY A 128 5.71 11.34 -54.90
N GLU A 129 5.73 10.11 -55.42
CA GLU A 129 5.88 8.84 -54.72
C GLU A 129 7.29 8.62 -54.12
N SER A 130 7.38 7.82 -53.05
CA SER A 130 8.27 6.64 -52.94
C SER A 130 8.71 6.32 -51.48
N THR A 131 8.61 5.03 -51.19
CA THR A 131 9.22 4.18 -50.14
C THR A 131 10.67 4.50 -49.79
N GLY A 132 11.06 4.31 -48.51
CA GLY A 132 12.47 4.19 -48.08
C GLY A 132 12.71 4.30 -46.58
N GLU A 133 13.48 3.35 -46.04
CA GLU A 133 13.86 3.16 -44.62
C GLU A 133 14.85 4.20 -44.05
N SER A 134 14.99 4.10 -42.71
CA SER A 134 16.22 4.21 -41.90
C SER A 134 16.58 5.52 -41.19
N THR A 135 16.40 5.46 -39.86
CA THR A 135 17.42 5.58 -38.79
C THR A 135 18.20 6.89 -38.51
N VAL A 136 18.25 7.18 -37.19
CA VAL A 136 19.25 7.94 -36.38
C VAL A 136 19.29 9.47 -36.53
N GLN A 137 19.08 10.24 -35.44
CA GLN A 137 20.16 10.88 -34.65
C GLN A 137 19.65 11.88 -33.60
N SER A 138 20.22 11.70 -32.42
CA SER A 138 20.26 12.62 -31.29
C SER A 138 20.99 13.91 -31.66
N THR A 139 20.48 15.05 -31.22
CA THR A 139 21.33 16.18 -30.83
C THR A 139 20.61 16.97 -29.75
N GLY A 140 21.25 17.07 -28.60
CA GLY A 140 20.71 17.78 -27.44
C GLY A 140 20.78 19.28 -27.60
N GLU A 141 20.00 19.98 -26.79
CA GLU A 141 20.41 21.23 -26.16
C GLU A 141 19.57 21.46 -24.90
N SER A 142 20.24 22.02 -23.91
CA SER A 142 19.86 22.24 -22.51
C SER A 142 18.88 23.43 -22.36
N ILE A 143 18.68 23.85 -21.10
CA ILE A 143 18.09 25.10 -20.56
C ILE A 143 16.54 25.16 -20.59
N ASP A 144 15.79 25.38 -19.49
CA ASP A 144 16.10 25.99 -18.20
C ASP A 144 15.20 25.50 -17.06
N SER A 145 15.76 25.59 -15.85
CA SER A 145 15.06 25.44 -14.58
C SER A 145 14.00 26.52 -14.41
N ILE A 146 12.73 26.14 -14.26
CA ILE A 146 11.72 27.01 -13.62
C ILE A 146 11.05 26.23 -12.50
N ASN A 147 11.57 26.50 -11.31
CA ASN A 147 10.99 26.24 -10.01
C ASN A 147 9.61 26.94 -9.96
N LYS A 148 8.51 26.21 -9.71
CA LYS A 148 7.25 26.86 -9.36
C LYS A 148 6.60 26.21 -8.15
N GLN A 149 6.54 27.05 -7.13
CA GLN A 149 6.07 26.89 -5.76
C GLN A 149 4.76 26.12 -5.60
N ILE A 150 4.81 25.29 -4.56
CA ILE A 150 3.72 24.81 -3.71
C ILE A 150 2.87 25.99 -3.25
N ASN A 151 1.56 25.92 -3.45
CA ASN A 151 0.58 26.65 -2.64
C ASN A 151 -0.51 25.65 -2.24
N HIS A 152 -0.43 25.16 -1.01
CA HIS A 152 -1.58 24.58 -0.31
C HIS A 152 -2.21 25.71 0.50
N GLU A 153 -3.43 26.11 0.16
CA GLU A 153 -4.26 26.91 1.06
C GLU A 153 -4.92 25.98 2.11
N PRO A 154 -5.01 26.40 3.39
CA PRO A 154 -5.63 25.60 4.44
C PRO A 154 -7.13 25.91 4.55
N ILE A 155 -7.96 24.87 4.68
CA ILE A 155 -9.35 25.00 5.14
C ILE A 155 -9.49 24.39 6.53
N LYS A 156 -10.25 25.13 7.36
CA LYS A 156 -10.11 25.27 8.80
C LYS A 156 -10.73 24.17 9.67
N GLN A 157 -10.13 24.10 10.86
CA GLN A 157 -10.48 23.41 12.10
C GLN A 157 -11.96 23.36 12.48
N GLY A 158 -12.32 22.24 13.12
CA GLY A 158 -13.53 22.13 13.92
C GLY A 158 -13.71 20.74 14.53
N ASN A 159 -12.82 20.33 15.44
CA ASN A 159 -13.12 19.52 16.63
C ASN A 159 -11.81 19.12 17.30
N VAL A 160 -11.78 19.23 18.64
CA VAL A 160 -10.71 18.84 19.59
C VAL A 160 -9.71 17.86 18.94
N GLU A 161 -8.45 18.27 18.76
CA GLU A 161 -7.36 17.42 18.28
C GLU A 161 -7.22 16.21 19.21
N LYS A 162 -7.97 15.15 18.92
CA LYS A 162 -7.82 13.86 19.58
C LYS A 162 -6.46 13.33 19.12
N THR A 163 -5.57 13.05 20.06
CA THR A 163 -4.30 12.40 19.74
C THR A 163 -4.56 11.07 19.02
N PRO A 164 -3.62 10.57 18.20
CA PRO A 164 -3.78 9.31 17.48
C PRO A 164 -4.25 8.15 18.36
N HIS A 165 -3.67 7.99 19.56
CA HIS A 165 -4.12 6.95 20.50
C HIS A 165 -5.53 7.21 21.08
N GLN A 166 -5.99 8.45 21.12
CA GLN A 166 -7.31 8.82 21.63
C GLN A 166 -8.42 8.54 20.61
N ILE A 167 -8.10 8.63 19.32
CA ILE A 167 -8.95 8.13 18.23
C ILE A 167 -9.08 6.59 18.32
N LEU A 168 -8.00 5.90 18.69
CA LEU A 168 -8.01 4.45 18.88
C LEU A 168 -8.78 4.00 20.12
N LYS A 169 -8.90 4.85 21.15
CA LYS A 169 -9.72 4.60 22.34
C LYS A 169 -11.23 4.60 22.02
N ASP A 170 -11.65 5.24 20.93
CA ASP A 170 -13.07 5.24 20.51
C ASP A 170 -13.50 3.82 20.01
N ASP A 171 -12.56 2.97 19.57
CA ASP A 171 -12.81 1.56 19.26
C ASP A 171 -12.56 0.68 20.50
N LEU A 172 -13.60 0.58 21.34
CA LEU A 172 -13.58 -0.13 22.63
C LEU A 172 -13.06 -1.57 22.51
N ILE A 173 -13.52 -2.31 21.50
CA ILE A 173 -13.17 -3.73 21.32
C ILE A 173 -11.68 -3.89 21.03
N PHE A 174 -11.16 -3.08 20.11
CA PHE A 174 -9.74 -3.09 19.80
C PHE A 174 -8.89 -2.66 20.99
N TRP A 175 -9.29 -1.58 21.67
CA TRP A 175 -8.51 -0.99 22.76
C TRP A 175 -8.39 -1.95 23.95
N GLU A 176 -9.47 -2.61 24.34
CA GLU A 176 -9.45 -3.63 25.40
C GLU A 176 -8.53 -4.80 25.05
N GLN A 177 -8.63 -5.34 23.84
CA GLN A 177 -7.77 -6.43 23.38
C GLN A 177 -6.29 -6.01 23.36
N PHE A 178 -6.01 -4.78 22.93
CA PHE A 178 -4.67 -4.23 22.90
C PHE A 178 -4.09 -4.09 24.32
N GLN A 179 -4.86 -3.54 25.26
CA GLN A 179 -4.44 -3.40 26.65
C GLN A 179 -4.21 -4.75 27.31
N MET A 180 -5.11 -5.73 27.15
CA MET A 180 -4.92 -7.07 27.73
C MET A 180 -3.61 -7.71 27.26
N LYS A 181 -3.20 -7.44 26.02
CA LYS A 181 -2.00 -8.03 25.42
C LYS A 181 -0.71 -7.34 25.85
N PHE A 182 -0.67 -6.02 25.93
CA PHE A 182 0.58 -5.26 26.07
C PHE A 182 0.75 -4.51 27.38
N LYS A 183 -0.33 -4.20 28.11
CA LYS A 183 -0.29 -3.36 29.32
C LYS A 183 0.61 -3.93 30.42
N ASN A 184 0.62 -5.25 30.58
CA ASN A 184 1.42 -5.94 31.59
C ASN A 184 2.79 -6.40 31.07
N SER A 185 3.01 -6.35 29.75
CA SER A 185 4.24 -6.83 29.11
C SER A 185 5.27 -5.74 28.85
N ILE A 186 4.86 -4.47 28.85
CA ILE A 186 5.71 -3.31 28.61
C ILE A 186 5.78 -2.51 29.91
N SER A 187 6.98 -2.32 30.48
CA SER A 187 7.13 -1.61 31.76
C SER A 187 6.79 -0.11 31.65
N GLU A 188 7.16 0.53 30.53
CA GLU A 188 6.90 1.94 30.25
C GLU A 188 5.74 2.14 29.26
N PHE A 189 4.59 1.50 29.50
CA PHE A 189 3.45 1.48 28.56
C PHE A 189 2.94 2.88 28.17
N GLU A 190 2.78 3.80 29.13
CA GLU A 190 2.33 5.18 28.86
C GLU A 190 3.34 5.98 28.02
N LYS A 191 4.63 5.77 28.26
CA LYS A 191 5.70 6.40 27.47
C LYS A 191 5.72 5.87 26.05
N MET A 192 5.46 4.57 25.86
CA MET A 192 5.31 3.97 24.55
C MET A 192 4.15 4.61 23.77
N LEU A 193 3.00 4.87 24.42
CA LEU A 193 1.87 5.57 23.79
C LEU A 193 2.23 7.02 23.40
N MET A 194 2.91 7.76 24.27
CA MET A 194 3.36 9.12 23.96
C MET A 194 4.35 9.16 22.78
N MET A 195 5.28 8.20 22.74
CA MET A 195 6.23 8.07 21.63
C MET A 195 5.54 7.65 20.33
N TYR A 196 4.46 6.88 20.42
CA TYR A 196 3.65 6.51 19.26
C TYR A 196 2.94 7.72 18.65
N ASP A 197 2.34 8.60 19.46
CA ASP A 197 1.69 9.81 18.94
C ASP A 197 2.70 10.70 18.19
N LEU A 198 3.86 10.97 18.80
CA LEU A 198 4.96 11.72 18.16
C LEU A 198 5.40 11.08 16.84
N LYS A 199 5.50 9.75 16.80
CA LYS A 199 5.88 8.97 15.60
C LYS A 199 4.87 9.14 14.47
N VAL A 200 3.58 9.16 14.80
CA VAL A 200 2.50 9.31 13.82
C VAL A 200 2.47 10.73 13.26
N GLU A 201 2.72 11.74 14.11
CA GLU A 201 2.83 13.14 13.71
C GLU A 201 4.05 13.37 12.78
N GLU A 202 5.23 12.82 13.11
CA GLU A 202 6.43 12.91 12.27
C GLU A 202 6.23 12.30 10.87
N GLU A 203 5.52 11.17 10.79
CA GLU A 203 5.30 10.44 9.54
C GLU A 203 4.18 11.04 8.69
N ALA A 204 3.53 12.13 9.13
CA ALA A 204 2.40 12.78 8.47
C ALA A 204 1.33 11.76 7.99
N LEU A 205 1.09 10.73 8.80
CA LEU A 205 0.22 9.61 8.45
C LEU A 205 -1.24 10.05 8.40
N ASP A 206 -1.96 9.53 7.41
CA ASP A 206 -3.41 9.68 7.35
C ASP A 206 -4.07 9.05 8.59
N TYR A 207 -4.97 9.78 9.23
CA TYR A 207 -5.71 9.39 10.43
C TYR A 207 -6.80 8.33 10.16
N VAL A 208 -6.44 7.26 9.46
CA VAL A 208 -7.32 6.13 9.15
C VAL A 208 -7.23 5.11 10.30
N PRO A 209 -8.33 4.78 11.01
CA PRO A 209 -8.29 3.94 12.21
C PRO A 209 -7.59 2.59 12.02
N LYS A 210 -7.87 1.88 10.90
CA LYS A 210 -7.22 0.59 10.61
C LYS A 210 -5.70 0.70 10.43
N VAL A 211 -5.22 1.81 9.88
CA VAL A 211 -3.79 2.07 9.68
C VAL A 211 -3.13 2.36 11.02
N LEU A 212 -3.75 3.22 11.83
CA LEU A 212 -3.30 3.55 13.18
C LEU A 212 -3.24 2.30 14.08
N GLN A 213 -4.27 1.46 14.07
CA GLN A 213 -4.32 0.19 14.81
C GLN A 213 -3.15 -0.74 14.46
N ALA A 214 -2.95 -1.01 13.16
CA ALA A 214 -1.88 -1.88 12.70
C ALA A 214 -0.49 -1.31 13.02
N ARG A 215 -0.34 0.03 12.95
CA ARG A 215 0.91 0.72 13.29
C ARG A 215 1.21 0.63 14.78
N LEU A 216 0.20 0.88 15.63
CA LEU A 216 0.33 0.80 17.08
C LEU A 216 0.73 -0.62 17.53
N GLN A 217 0.10 -1.65 16.97
CA GLN A 217 0.46 -3.04 17.26
C GLN A 217 1.92 -3.36 16.90
N ARG A 218 2.38 -2.91 15.72
CA ARG A 218 3.78 -3.11 15.31
C ARG A 218 4.75 -2.34 16.20
N PHE A 219 4.38 -1.11 16.57
CA PHE A 219 5.18 -0.26 17.44
C PHE A 219 5.36 -0.91 18.82
N ALA A 220 4.28 -1.41 19.42
CA ALA A 220 4.31 -2.11 20.70
C ALA A 220 5.16 -3.40 20.67
N ILE A 221 5.03 -4.21 19.60
CA ILE A 221 5.85 -5.43 19.44
C ILE A 221 7.34 -5.08 19.34
N ASN A 222 7.68 -4.04 18.57
CA ASN A 222 9.06 -3.59 18.43
C ASN A 222 9.61 -3.06 19.76
N TRP A 223 8.82 -2.27 20.48
CA TRP A 223 9.17 -1.75 21.80
C TRP A 223 9.49 -2.87 22.78
N GLN A 224 8.61 -3.87 22.87
CA GLN A 224 8.81 -5.04 23.73
C GLN A 224 10.08 -5.83 23.33
N SER A 225 10.36 -5.99 22.03
CA SER A 225 11.59 -6.65 21.57
C SER A 225 12.85 -5.91 22.00
N ILE A 226 12.83 -4.57 21.98
CA ILE A 226 13.95 -3.74 22.43
C ILE A 226 14.14 -3.90 23.94
N GLU A 227 13.07 -3.82 24.72
CA GLU A 227 13.11 -3.97 26.17
C GLU A 227 13.69 -5.33 26.60
N GLN A 228 13.26 -6.42 25.95
CA GLN A 228 13.80 -7.76 26.19
C GLN A 228 15.28 -7.88 25.82
N LYS A 229 15.72 -7.22 24.74
CA LYS A 229 17.14 -7.18 24.36
C LYS A 229 17.98 -6.42 25.38
N GLU A 230 17.48 -5.32 25.92
CA GLU A 230 18.20 -4.54 26.94
C GLU A 230 18.27 -5.28 28.29
N LEU A 231 17.21 -6.01 28.68
CA LEU A 231 17.24 -6.91 29.84
C LEU A 231 18.28 -8.03 29.67
N ASN A 232 18.34 -8.66 28.49
CA ASN A 232 19.31 -9.72 28.21
C ASN A 232 20.76 -9.21 28.14
N LYS A 233 20.98 -7.98 27.66
CA LYS A 233 22.31 -7.34 27.71
C LYS A 233 22.75 -7.04 29.15
N ASN A 234 21.81 -6.62 30.01
CA ASN A 234 22.11 -6.30 31.41
C ASN A 234 22.22 -7.55 32.31
N GLY A 235 21.51 -8.63 32.00
CA GLY A 235 21.65 -9.93 32.68
C GLY A 235 22.97 -10.66 32.40
N ASN A 236 23.68 -10.30 31.33
CA ASN A 236 25.00 -10.85 30.98
C ASN A 236 26.19 -10.09 31.59
N LYS A 237 25.95 -9.08 32.44
CA LYS A 237 27.00 -8.55 33.33
C LYS A 237 27.07 -9.43 34.58
N GLN A 238 27.88 -10.49 34.53
CA GLN A 238 28.33 -11.14 35.76
C GLN A 238 28.99 -10.09 36.67
N PRO A 239 28.80 -10.15 38.00
CA PRO A 239 29.59 -9.35 38.91
C PRO A 239 31.04 -9.81 38.77
N THR A 240 31.92 -8.93 38.29
CA THR A 240 33.36 -9.16 38.29
C THR A 240 33.82 -9.32 39.73
N ILE A 241 33.94 -10.56 40.19
CA ILE A 241 34.68 -10.92 41.39
C ILE A 241 36.15 -10.64 41.07
N ASN A 242 36.70 -9.58 41.65
CA ASN A 242 38.12 -9.26 41.62
C ASN A 242 38.93 -10.45 42.16
N ARG A 243 39.54 -11.23 41.26
CA ARG A 243 40.59 -12.19 41.61
C ARG A 243 41.93 -11.46 41.69
N GLN A 244 42.17 -10.80 42.81
CA GLN A 244 43.53 -10.45 43.26
C GLN A 244 43.61 -10.70 44.77
N THR A 245 43.65 -11.97 45.16
CA THR A 245 44.30 -12.48 46.40
C THR A 245 44.05 -14.00 46.48
N ALA A 246 44.81 -14.80 45.74
CA ALA A 246 44.99 -16.24 46.00
C ALA A 246 46.14 -16.77 45.13
N ALA A 247 47.34 -16.26 45.35
CA ALA A 247 48.56 -16.83 44.79
C ALA A 247 49.66 -16.77 45.84
N THR A 248 49.52 -17.57 46.90
CA THR A 248 50.66 -18.08 47.67
C THR A 248 50.21 -19.39 48.32
N ILE A 249 51.11 -20.37 48.35
CA ILE A 249 50.98 -21.70 48.96
C ILE A 249 50.32 -22.74 48.05
N VAL A 250 51.06 -23.26 47.06
CA VAL A 250 51.40 -24.70 46.94
C VAL A 250 52.60 -24.81 46.00
N SER A 251 53.81 -24.76 46.56
CA SER A 251 55.03 -25.30 45.96
C SER A 251 56.07 -25.47 47.06
N ASN A 252 56.76 -26.61 47.07
CA ASN A 252 57.69 -27.17 48.06
C ASN A 252 56.99 -28.23 48.95
N SER A 253 57.36 -29.50 48.97
CA SER A 253 58.63 -30.15 48.62
C SER A 253 58.44 -31.67 48.46
N GLU A 254 58.95 -32.24 47.37
CA GLU A 254 59.39 -33.64 47.29
C GLU A 254 60.79 -33.81 47.94
N GLY A 255 61.08 -35.02 48.44
CA GLY A 255 62.37 -35.45 49.04
C GLY A 255 62.38 -35.34 50.57
N TRP A 256 62.68 -36.37 51.38
CA TRP A 256 63.72 -37.39 51.23
C TRP A 256 63.43 -38.70 52.01
N GLU A 257 64.20 -39.71 51.61
CA GLU A 257 64.38 -41.09 52.08
C GLU A 257 64.91 -41.30 53.51
N ILE A 258 64.58 -42.48 54.07
CA ILE A 258 65.36 -43.42 54.93
C ILE A 258 65.87 -42.95 56.32
N GLU A 259 65.37 -43.56 57.41
CA GLU A 259 66.03 -44.62 58.24
C GLU A 259 65.00 -45.30 59.17
#